data_AF-G2XT31-F1
#
_entry.id   AF-G2XT31-F1
#
_cell.length_a   1.000
_cell.length_b   1.000
_cell.length_c   1.000
_cell.angle_alpha   90.00
_cell.angle_beta   90.00
_cell.angle_gamma   90.00
#
_symmetry.space_group_name_H-M   'P 1'
#
loop_
_entity.id
_entity.type
_entity.pdbx_description
1 polymer ?
#
loop_
_entity_poly.entity_id
_entity_poly.type
_entity_poly.pdbx_seq_one_letter_code
_entity_poly.pdbx_strand_id
1 'polypeptide(L)'
;MSFSSSQPKASPCFNYQSPIQNNTGKKDGYLILPNFSTETGPINQKLAIIKNSECPELLKVAGHTSKEEDQAAHCHEMFFNQPYYIASGPKDDDPVFTAQFFGEKDIKNIPLAYKAMREAREITHRKSTDRNSQNDVSEFEQRMIGGSKKKVLDRRAYVQGFTITQQQDAICAAQLNAAIIANSESIGRLNQLVAIAAGHLLANCAPKEVLDHLAKQAESAVPVTFGHEDNKFFSTVQYNYSGVEIESLEVSLGNFGALHIDGHDDPTLWTVLLVLSNIPESYWPGRTFVSSLRIYATMGPMTALVFKAVHPHISLGPITMGKSERPRLVAVCYPKEKVMRETPTLIRRSTPLILQTIKGLRSSLPEAHPIAIAAFGTRRNQMEFLARLEAHDKTKIHRINPSLKMPTADLFVQLWSWEENGVTMTPRVSRIQAVLDGDGETRKWYMDYSKKCVSILSMRWFDGKKKTETNWVSIENIGSTFAHLDILTSSTATPLEEFNKWSKKTNSLPVIKRNYGKLPYLCPCCELRFATKQRLQNHHNLAHKSTLEWQMPQPSVDPAYQKGNGEFDEEGEKVGEEQLAEETSSNDEKSSEEEEPGVKKRKR
;
A
#
# COMPACT_ATOMS: atom_id res chain seq x y z
N MET A 1 -38.66 14.58 46.01
CA MET A 1 -37.25 14.47 45.59
C MET A 1 -36.89 13.00 45.53
N SER A 2 -37.02 12.38 44.35
CA SER A 2 -36.65 10.99 44.12
C SER A 2 -35.22 10.95 43.57
N PHE A 3 -34.28 10.50 44.39
CA PHE A 3 -32.93 10.17 43.92
C PHE A 3 -33.02 8.98 42.96
N SER A 4 -32.90 9.25 41.67
CA SER A 4 -32.60 8.25 40.65
C SER A 4 -31.17 7.77 40.89
N SER A 5 -31.01 6.60 41.49
CA SER A 5 -29.75 5.88 41.51
C SER A 5 -29.45 5.44 40.08
N SER A 6 -28.62 6.21 39.36
CA SER A 6 -28.08 5.77 38.08
C SER A 6 -27.33 4.46 38.31
N GLN A 7 -27.84 3.36 37.76
CA GLN A 7 -27.06 2.13 37.66
C GLN A 7 -25.72 2.46 36.99
N PRO A 8 -24.59 1.91 37.47
CA PRO A 8 -23.31 2.14 36.82
C PRO A 8 -23.42 1.68 35.37
N LYS A 9 -23.21 2.61 34.42
CA LYS A 9 -23.12 2.27 33.00
C LYS A 9 -22.12 1.11 32.87
N ALA A 10 -22.53 0.00 32.26
CA ALA A 10 -21.62 -1.10 31.99
C ALA A 10 -20.43 -0.57 31.18
N SER A 11 -19.20 -0.93 31.57
CA SER A 11 -18.00 -0.54 30.85
C SER A 11 -18.11 -0.94 29.37
N PRO A 12 -17.76 -0.04 28.43
CA PRO A 12 -17.79 -0.37 27.01
C PRO A 12 -16.85 -1.54 26.71
N CYS A 13 -17.34 -2.53 25.97
CA CYS A 13 -16.57 -3.73 25.61
C CYS A 13 -16.08 -3.64 24.15
N PHE A 14 -14.83 -3.21 23.96
CA PHE A 14 -14.14 -3.15 22.67
C PHE A 14 -13.67 -4.53 22.19
N ASN A 15 -13.18 -4.63 20.95
CA ASN A 15 -12.71 -5.90 20.38
C ASN A 15 -11.53 -6.52 21.14
N TYR A 16 -10.65 -5.68 21.69
CA TYR A 16 -9.51 -6.11 22.48
C TYR A 16 -9.57 -5.52 23.89
N GLN A 17 -8.92 -6.24 24.80
CA GLN A 17 -8.63 -5.81 26.14
C GLN A 17 -7.56 -4.73 26.15
N SER A 18 -7.46 -4.03 27.28
CA SER A 18 -6.34 -3.14 27.55
C SER A 18 -5.02 -3.93 27.56
N PRO A 19 -3.90 -3.36 27.07
CA PRO A 19 -2.61 -4.01 27.13
C PRO A 19 -2.24 -4.40 28.57
N ILE A 20 -1.81 -5.64 28.76
CA ILE A 20 -1.32 -6.17 30.03
C ILE A 20 0.16 -6.50 29.92
N GLN A 21 0.91 -6.39 31.01
CA GLN A 21 2.33 -6.74 30.99
C GLN A 21 2.50 -8.23 30.70
N ASN A 22 3.39 -8.56 29.77
CA ASN A 22 3.66 -9.93 29.39
C ASN A 22 4.62 -10.59 30.39
N ASN A 23 4.06 -11.26 31.39
CA ASN A 23 4.84 -11.96 32.43
C ASN A 23 5.15 -13.43 32.06
N THR A 24 4.95 -13.84 30.81
CA THR A 24 5.13 -15.25 30.38
C THR A 24 6.59 -15.67 30.22
N GLY A 25 7.55 -14.76 30.46
CA GLY A 25 8.99 -15.04 30.49
C GLY A 25 9.65 -15.32 29.13
N LYS A 26 8.87 -15.61 28.07
CA LYS A 26 9.38 -15.86 26.71
C LYS A 26 9.49 -14.60 25.85
N LYS A 27 8.75 -13.54 26.18
CA LYS A 27 8.68 -12.27 25.41
C LYS A 27 8.42 -11.12 26.39
N ASP A 28 9.38 -10.22 26.57
CA ASP A 28 9.17 -8.98 27.33
C ASP A 28 8.19 -8.04 26.58
N GLY A 29 7.51 -7.14 27.29
CA GLY A 29 6.61 -6.13 26.72
C GLY A 29 5.14 -6.29 27.12
N TYR A 30 4.23 -5.97 26.21
CA TYR A 30 2.78 -5.94 26.45
C TYR A 30 2.02 -6.94 25.59
N LEU A 31 1.03 -7.58 26.18
CA LEU A 31 0.10 -8.50 25.52
C LEU A 31 -1.28 -7.87 25.42
N ILE A 32 -1.90 -7.99 24.25
CA ILE A 32 -3.28 -7.57 23.98
C ILE A 32 -4.09 -8.84 23.67
N LEU A 33 -5.13 -9.07 24.46
CA LEU A 33 -6.04 -10.21 24.31
C LEU A 33 -7.34 -9.77 23.64
N PRO A 34 -7.94 -10.60 22.77
CA PRO A 34 -9.24 -10.30 22.21
C PRO A 34 -10.34 -10.53 23.25
N ASN A 35 -11.33 -9.65 23.31
CA ASN A 35 -12.55 -9.85 24.11
C ASN A 35 -13.54 -10.80 23.45
N PHE A 36 -13.44 -10.96 22.12
CA PHE A 36 -14.30 -11.82 21.32
C PHE A 36 -13.45 -12.67 20.38
N SER A 37 -13.91 -13.88 20.04
CA SER A 37 -13.25 -14.65 18.98
C SER A 37 -13.24 -13.83 17.68
N THR A 38 -12.09 -13.78 17.01
CA THR A 38 -11.92 -13.11 15.73
C THR A 38 -12.49 -13.93 14.56
N GLU A 39 -12.93 -15.17 14.81
CA GLU A 39 -13.54 -16.07 13.82
C GLU A 39 -15.07 -15.92 13.69
N THR A 40 -15.71 -15.13 14.55
CA THR A 40 -17.17 -15.12 14.68
C THR A 40 -17.87 -14.23 13.65
N GLY A 41 -18.05 -14.72 12.43
CA GLY A 41 -19.15 -14.37 11.52
C GLY A 41 -19.54 -12.88 11.28
N PRO A 42 -20.74 -12.62 10.70
CA PRO A 42 -21.16 -11.28 10.29
C PRO A 42 -21.47 -10.29 11.42
N ILE A 43 -21.86 -10.79 12.60
CA ILE A 43 -22.26 -9.96 13.76
C ILE A 43 -21.05 -9.25 14.35
N ASN A 44 -19.95 -9.98 14.50
CA ASN A 44 -18.71 -9.42 15.04
C ASN A 44 -18.03 -8.51 14.01
N GLN A 45 -18.25 -8.72 12.71
CA GLN A 45 -17.81 -7.79 11.68
C GLN A 45 -18.50 -6.42 11.79
N LYS A 46 -19.83 -6.36 11.98
CA LYS A 46 -20.55 -5.08 12.17
C LYS A 46 -20.16 -4.39 13.48
N LEU A 47 -20.07 -5.16 14.57
CA LEU A 47 -19.60 -4.64 15.86
C LEU A 47 -18.17 -4.13 15.75
N ALA A 48 -17.28 -4.84 15.06
CA ALA A 48 -15.91 -4.40 14.85
C ALA A 48 -15.82 -3.15 14.00
N ILE A 49 -16.62 -3.02 12.94
CA ILE A 49 -16.68 -1.79 12.14
C ILE A 49 -17.07 -0.60 13.01
N ILE A 50 -18.16 -0.69 13.77
CA ILE A 50 -18.67 0.42 14.59
C ILE A 50 -17.72 0.74 15.73
N LYS A 51 -17.28 -0.26 16.50
CA LYS A 51 -16.38 -0.09 17.66
C LYS A 51 -15.00 0.43 17.26
N ASN A 52 -14.44 -0.05 16.14
CA ASN A 52 -13.15 0.44 15.65
C ASN A 52 -13.26 1.85 15.03
N SER A 53 -14.47 2.32 14.71
CA SER A 53 -14.72 3.68 14.19
C SER A 53 -14.87 4.75 15.28
N GLU A 54 -15.09 4.33 16.53
CA GLU A 54 -15.31 5.22 17.67
C GLU A 54 -13.97 5.68 18.29
N CYS A 55 -13.66 6.97 18.16
CA CYS A 55 -12.42 7.58 18.62
C CYS A 55 -12.69 8.61 19.73
N PRO A 56 -11.95 8.62 20.86
CA PRO A 56 -12.14 9.64 21.89
C PRO A 56 -11.74 11.03 21.40
N GLU A 57 -12.59 12.03 21.63
CA GLU A 57 -12.30 13.45 21.35
C GLU A 57 -11.07 13.95 22.11
N LEU A 58 -10.81 13.37 23.29
CA LEU A 58 -9.61 13.63 24.08
C LEU A 58 -8.32 13.52 23.25
N LEU A 59 -8.24 12.59 22.30
CA LEU A 59 -7.03 12.39 21.50
C LEU A 59 -6.75 13.59 20.56
N LYS A 60 -7.76 14.40 20.24
CA LYS A 60 -7.58 15.66 19.47
C LYS A 60 -6.95 16.77 20.30
N VAL A 61 -7.00 16.67 21.63
CA VAL A 61 -6.45 17.69 22.51
C VAL A 61 -4.93 17.63 22.48
N ALA A 62 -4.30 18.79 22.32
CA ALA A 62 -2.85 18.91 22.35
C ALA A 62 -2.32 18.69 23.77
N GLY A 63 -1.23 17.94 23.89
CA GLY A 63 -0.60 17.62 25.17
C GLY A 63 -0.59 16.13 25.48
N HIS A 64 0.12 15.78 26.55
CA HIS A 64 0.04 14.44 27.13
C HIS A 64 -1.27 14.30 27.88
N THR A 65 -1.89 13.13 27.78
CA THR A 65 -3.02 12.76 28.63
C THR A 65 -2.48 12.16 29.92
N SER A 66 -3.22 12.38 31.00
CA SER A 66 -3.01 11.72 32.29
C SER A 66 -3.45 10.26 32.22
N LYS A 67 -3.02 9.45 33.20
CA LYS A 67 -3.43 8.05 33.29
C LYS A 67 -4.93 7.92 33.50
N GLU A 68 -5.51 8.84 34.26
CA GLU A 68 -6.94 8.90 34.55
C GLU A 68 -7.75 9.20 33.28
N GLU A 69 -7.28 10.14 32.46
CA GLU A 69 -7.89 10.47 31.17
C GLU A 69 -7.77 9.31 30.17
N ASP A 70 -6.61 8.66 30.08
CA ASP A 70 -6.41 7.46 29.25
C ASP A 70 -7.32 6.31 29.67
N GLN A 71 -7.44 6.07 30.98
CA GLN A 71 -8.31 5.04 31.54
C GLN A 71 -9.78 5.33 31.24
N ALA A 72 -10.23 6.59 31.39
CA ALA A 72 -11.59 7.00 31.09
C ALA A 72 -11.91 6.94 29.59
N ALA A 73 -10.93 7.25 28.73
CA ALA A 73 -11.05 7.16 27.28
C ALA A 73 -10.89 5.72 26.73
N HIS A 74 -10.59 4.74 27.60
CA HIS A 74 -10.22 3.38 27.19
C HIS A 74 -9.10 3.39 26.14
N CYS A 75 -8.06 4.18 26.34
CA CYS A 75 -6.89 4.30 25.46
C CYS A 75 -5.60 4.14 26.27
N HIS A 76 -4.51 3.82 25.56
CA HIS A 76 -3.21 3.56 26.19
C HIS A 76 -2.09 4.23 25.39
N GLU A 77 -1.34 5.14 26.01
CA GLU A 77 -0.09 5.60 25.42
C GLU A 77 0.91 4.44 25.33
N MET A 78 1.52 4.28 24.16
CA MET A 78 2.58 3.31 23.98
C MET A 78 3.85 3.77 24.70
N PHE A 79 4.44 2.87 25.48
CA PHE A 79 5.76 3.11 26.06
C PHE A 79 6.84 3.01 25.00
N PHE A 80 7.84 3.89 25.12
CA PHE A 80 9.02 3.84 24.28
C PHE A 80 9.78 2.53 24.44
N ASN A 81 10.21 1.99 23.30
CA ASN A 81 11.00 0.77 23.19
C ASN A 81 10.37 -0.46 23.87
N GLN A 82 9.03 -0.50 23.93
CA GLN A 82 8.28 -1.66 24.42
C GLN A 82 7.51 -2.32 23.28
N PRO A 83 7.68 -3.64 23.07
CA PRO A 83 6.94 -4.37 22.05
C PRO A 83 5.51 -4.69 22.54
N TYR A 84 4.55 -4.61 21.61
CA TYR A 84 3.15 -4.96 21.82
C TYR A 84 2.79 -6.17 20.94
N TYR A 85 2.29 -7.21 21.58
CA TYR A 85 1.90 -8.47 20.96
C TYR A 85 0.38 -8.66 21.03
N ILE A 86 -0.18 -9.32 20.03
CA ILE A 86 -1.59 -9.73 20.02
C ILE A 86 -1.68 -11.24 20.02
N ALA A 87 -2.44 -11.78 20.96
CA ALA A 87 -2.78 -13.20 20.97
C ALA A 87 -4.07 -13.45 20.17
N SER A 88 -4.14 -14.59 19.50
CA SER A 88 -5.36 -15.08 18.84
C SER A 88 -6.44 -15.52 19.84
N GLY A 89 -6.05 -15.76 21.10
CA GLY A 89 -6.97 -16.04 22.21
C GLY A 89 -6.23 -16.24 23.54
N PRO A 90 -6.95 -16.45 24.65
CA PRO A 90 -6.36 -16.55 26.00
C PRO A 90 -5.35 -17.68 26.20
N LYS A 91 -5.34 -18.67 25.30
CA LYS A 91 -4.45 -19.84 25.35
C LYS A 91 -3.33 -19.79 24.29
N ASP A 92 -3.20 -18.69 23.54
CA ASP A 92 -2.15 -18.53 22.53
C ASP A 92 -0.80 -18.28 23.24
N ASP A 93 0.08 -19.26 23.17
CA ASP A 93 1.42 -19.23 23.76
C ASP A 93 2.47 -18.58 22.88
N ASP A 94 2.10 -18.18 21.67
CA ASP A 94 2.98 -17.52 20.70
C ASP A 94 2.31 -16.28 20.09
N PRO A 95 2.05 -15.22 20.87
CA PRO A 95 1.36 -14.05 20.34
C PRO A 95 2.18 -13.34 19.26
N VAL A 96 1.48 -12.73 18.30
CA VAL A 96 2.05 -12.07 17.12
C VAL A 96 2.58 -10.70 17.49
N PHE A 97 3.82 -10.39 17.12
CA PHE A 97 4.38 -9.04 17.26
C PHE A 97 3.63 -8.05 16.35
N THR A 98 3.02 -7.03 16.94
CA THR A 98 2.14 -6.12 16.22
C THR A 98 2.66 -4.70 16.16
N ALA A 99 3.20 -4.15 17.26
CA ALA A 99 3.65 -2.77 17.28
C ALA A 99 4.80 -2.49 18.25
N GLN A 100 5.61 -1.47 17.97
CA GLN A 100 6.58 -0.88 18.88
C GLN A 100 6.81 0.59 18.52
N PHE A 101 6.88 1.44 19.55
CA PHE A 101 7.12 2.87 19.40
C PHE A 101 8.54 3.22 19.88
N PHE A 102 9.28 3.96 19.06
CA PHE A 102 10.65 4.38 19.34
C PHE A 102 10.72 5.88 19.60
N GLY A 103 11.26 6.26 20.75
CA GLY A 103 11.61 7.64 21.05
C GLY A 103 12.95 8.01 20.43
N GLU A 104 13.27 9.31 20.42
CA GLU A 104 14.53 9.80 19.82
C GLU A 104 15.77 9.14 20.44
N LYS A 105 15.77 8.89 21.75
CA LYS A 105 16.87 8.20 22.45
C LYS A 105 17.04 6.76 21.97
N ASP A 106 15.94 6.05 21.72
CA ASP A 106 15.97 4.67 21.24
C ASP A 106 16.52 4.61 19.81
N ILE A 107 16.09 5.55 18.95
CA ILE A 107 16.60 5.64 17.59
C ILE A 107 18.09 5.95 17.59
N LYS A 108 18.58 6.86 18.46
CA LYS A 108 20.02 7.14 18.62
C LYS A 108 20.84 5.90 18.98
N ASN A 109 20.24 4.93 19.70
CA ASN A 109 20.88 3.65 20.03
C ASN A 109 20.91 2.66 18.86
N ILE A 110 20.31 3.01 17.71
CA ILE A 110 20.38 2.26 16.45
C ILE A 110 21.11 3.14 15.42
N PRO A 111 22.46 3.15 15.41
CA PRO A 111 23.24 4.19 14.73
C PRO A 111 22.96 4.33 13.23
N LEU A 112 22.73 3.20 12.54
CA LEU A 112 22.42 3.18 11.12
C LEU A 112 21.04 3.80 10.83
N ALA A 113 20.05 3.52 11.66
CA ALA A 113 18.73 4.15 11.54
C ALA A 113 18.80 5.65 11.85
N TYR A 114 19.47 6.04 12.95
CA TYR A 114 19.60 7.44 13.34
C TYR A 114 20.31 8.27 12.27
N LYS A 115 21.45 7.81 11.77
CA LYS A 115 22.21 8.50 10.71
C LYS A 115 21.36 8.66 9.46
N ALA A 116 20.66 7.60 9.05
CA ALA A 116 19.83 7.62 7.86
C ALA A 116 18.62 8.55 7.99
N MET A 117 17.92 8.54 9.14
CA MET A 117 16.80 9.45 9.41
C MET A 117 17.26 10.91 9.46
N ARG A 118 18.42 11.20 10.07
CA ARG A 118 18.97 12.56 10.13
C ARG A 118 19.26 13.11 8.73
N GLU A 119 19.95 12.34 7.90
CA GLU A 119 20.26 12.75 6.52
C GLU A 119 18.98 12.86 5.67
N ALA A 120 18.03 11.92 5.82
CA ALA A 120 16.73 12.00 5.15
C ALA A 120 15.97 13.28 5.54
N ARG A 121 16.00 13.65 6.83
CA ARG A 121 15.43 14.90 7.35
C ARG A 121 16.12 16.12 6.73
N GLU A 122 17.44 16.14 6.61
CA GLU A 122 18.16 17.24 5.97
C GLU A 122 17.77 17.42 4.49
N ILE A 123 17.67 16.31 3.73
CA ILE A 123 17.27 16.34 2.30
C ILE A 123 15.84 16.85 2.15
N THR A 124 14.91 16.34 2.97
CA THR A 124 13.49 16.64 2.85
C THR A 124 13.10 18.04 3.30
N HIS A 125 13.93 18.69 4.13
CA HIS A 125 13.69 20.07 4.60
C HIS A 125 14.56 21.12 3.92
N ARG A 126 15.47 20.73 3.02
CA ARG A 126 16.33 21.66 2.28
C ARG A 126 15.47 22.67 1.51
N LYS A 127 15.77 23.97 1.67
CA LYS A 127 15.11 25.04 0.91
C LYS A 127 15.70 25.12 -0.50
N SER A 128 14.83 25.37 -1.46
CA SER A 128 15.22 25.63 -2.84
C SER A 128 15.96 26.95 -2.94
N THR A 129 17.00 27.00 -3.77
CA THR A 129 17.71 28.24 -4.11
C THR A 129 16.97 29.08 -5.15
N ASP A 130 15.87 28.56 -5.72
CA ASP A 130 15.00 29.30 -6.64
C ASP A 130 14.24 30.39 -5.88
N ARG A 131 14.39 31.63 -6.33
CA ARG A 131 13.71 32.81 -5.78
C ARG A 131 12.19 32.76 -5.96
N ASN A 132 11.68 31.93 -6.86
CA ASN A 132 10.24 31.73 -7.10
C ASN A 132 9.65 30.61 -6.25
N SER A 133 10.44 29.99 -5.39
CA SER A 133 10.03 28.86 -4.59
C SER A 133 9.19 29.30 -3.39
N GLN A 134 8.15 28.53 -3.06
CA GLN A 134 7.25 28.88 -1.94
C GLN A 134 7.97 28.70 -0.61
N ASN A 135 7.75 29.64 0.32
CA ASN A 135 8.44 29.68 1.61
C ASN A 135 8.14 28.45 2.50
N ASP A 136 7.02 27.76 2.30
CA ASP A 136 6.56 26.60 3.08
C ASP A 136 6.82 25.24 2.40
N VAL A 137 7.40 25.23 1.20
CA VAL A 137 7.64 24.01 0.40
C VAL A 137 9.14 23.73 0.30
N SER A 138 9.58 22.51 0.60
CA SER A 138 10.98 22.12 0.45
C SER A 138 11.37 21.89 -1.02
N GLU A 139 12.67 21.87 -1.30
CA GLU A 139 13.19 21.52 -2.63
C GLU A 139 12.71 20.13 -3.08
N PHE A 140 12.70 19.16 -2.17
CA PHE A 140 12.18 17.82 -2.44
C PHE A 140 10.69 17.86 -2.80
N GLU A 141 9.88 18.54 -1.98
CA GLU A 141 8.44 18.62 -2.21
C GLU A 141 8.11 19.34 -3.53
N GLN A 142 8.87 20.38 -3.90
CA GLN A 142 8.74 21.03 -5.22
C GLN A 142 8.95 20.06 -6.37
N ARG A 143 9.95 19.17 -6.25
CA ARG A 143 10.20 18.13 -7.27
C ARG A 143 9.04 17.13 -7.35
N MET A 144 8.40 16.81 -6.23
CA MET A 144 7.23 15.93 -6.20
C MET A 144 5.99 16.58 -6.82
N ILE A 145 5.75 17.88 -6.57
CA ILE A 145 4.66 18.66 -7.17
C ILE A 145 4.83 18.80 -8.70
N GLY A 146 6.07 19.00 -9.16
CA GLY A 146 6.38 19.33 -10.54
C GLY A 146 6.06 20.78 -10.90
N GLY A 147 6.47 21.26 -12.08
CA GLY A 147 6.42 22.69 -12.46
C GLY A 147 5.03 23.36 -12.56
N SER A 148 3.95 22.72 -12.09
CA SER A 148 2.61 23.31 -12.08
C SER A 148 2.39 24.14 -10.82
N LYS A 149 2.57 25.46 -10.91
CA LYS A 149 2.28 26.42 -9.82
C LYS A 149 0.82 26.39 -9.33
N LYS A 150 -0.11 25.80 -10.11
CA LYS A 150 -1.54 25.62 -9.77
C LYS A 150 -1.84 24.31 -9.03
N LYS A 151 -0.83 23.47 -8.76
CA LYS A 151 -0.99 22.14 -8.15
C LYS A 151 -0.16 21.98 -6.87
N VAL A 152 -0.16 22.96 -5.96
CA VAL A 152 -0.14 22.51 -4.55
C VAL A 152 -1.46 21.75 -4.41
N LEU A 153 -1.39 20.44 -4.58
CA LEU A 153 -2.54 19.56 -4.57
C LEU A 153 -3.32 19.85 -3.29
N ASP A 154 -4.64 19.77 -3.34
CA ASP A 154 -5.49 19.67 -2.14
C ASP A 154 -5.01 18.54 -1.19
N ARG A 155 -4.09 17.67 -1.64
CA ARG A 155 -3.49 16.55 -0.89
C ARG A 155 -1.96 16.51 -1.04
N ARG A 156 -1.24 16.72 0.07
CA ARG A 156 0.24 16.72 0.16
C ARG A 156 0.80 15.34 0.57
N ALA A 157 0.38 14.30 -0.15
CA ALA A 157 0.83 12.92 0.03
C ALA A 157 1.53 12.41 -1.24
N TYR A 158 2.82 12.09 -1.14
CA TYR A 158 3.65 11.72 -2.29
C TYR A 158 4.15 10.29 -2.16
N VAL A 159 3.57 9.39 -2.95
CA VAL A 159 3.98 7.98 -3.02
C VAL A 159 5.21 7.83 -3.90
N GLN A 160 6.18 7.01 -3.49
CA GLN A 160 7.39 6.60 -4.21
C GLN A 160 7.60 5.08 -4.08
N GLY A 161 8.44 4.49 -4.93
CA GLY A 161 8.64 3.03 -4.97
C GLY A 161 7.62 2.32 -5.88
N PHE A 162 7.20 1.13 -5.47
CA PHE A 162 6.36 0.23 -6.27
C PHE A 162 5.03 -0.02 -5.56
N THR A 163 3.92 0.22 -6.24
CA THR A 163 2.57 -0.05 -5.76
C THR A 163 1.83 -0.97 -6.73
N ILE A 164 0.55 -1.21 -6.47
CA ILE A 164 -0.31 -2.00 -7.33
C ILE A 164 -1.51 -1.20 -7.82
N THR A 165 -2.03 -1.56 -8.99
CA THR A 165 -3.29 -1.02 -9.51
C THR A 165 -4.45 -1.29 -8.57
N GLN A 166 -5.55 -0.54 -8.71
CA GLN A 166 -6.79 -0.84 -7.99
C GLN A 166 -7.31 -2.25 -8.27
N GLN A 167 -7.07 -2.77 -9.48
CA GLN A 167 -7.42 -4.13 -9.90
C GLN A 167 -6.50 -5.21 -9.33
N GLN A 168 -5.37 -4.80 -8.73
CA GLN A 168 -4.37 -5.69 -8.16
C GLN A 168 -3.79 -6.70 -9.17
N ASP A 169 -3.66 -6.29 -10.42
CA ASP A 169 -3.20 -7.13 -11.54
C ASP A 169 -1.86 -6.66 -12.13
N ALA A 170 -1.46 -5.42 -11.81
CA ALA A 170 -0.25 -4.84 -12.36
C ALA A 170 0.54 -4.03 -11.34
N ILE A 171 1.86 -4.13 -11.40
CA ILE A 171 2.77 -3.27 -10.65
C ILE A 171 2.77 -1.89 -11.31
N CYS A 172 2.65 -0.86 -10.49
CA CYS A 172 2.83 0.53 -10.89
C CYS A 172 4.01 1.12 -10.14
N ALA A 173 4.95 1.71 -10.86
CA ALA A 173 5.85 2.67 -10.23
C ALA A 173 5.04 3.89 -9.77
N ALA A 174 5.54 4.57 -8.74
CA ALA A 174 5.02 5.87 -8.35
C ALA A 174 4.96 6.87 -9.52
N GLN A 175 4.04 7.83 -9.43
CA GLN A 175 3.81 8.81 -10.49
C GLN A 175 5.09 9.60 -10.79
N LEU A 176 5.50 9.59 -12.06
CA LEU A 176 6.66 10.33 -12.54
C LEU A 176 6.27 11.69 -13.12
N ASN A 177 7.16 12.67 -12.94
CA ASN A 177 7.10 13.96 -13.60
C ASN A 177 8.52 14.36 -14.08
N ALA A 178 8.63 15.43 -14.87
CA ALA A 178 9.90 15.87 -15.44
C ALA A 178 10.96 16.21 -14.38
N ALA A 179 10.55 16.80 -13.24
CA ALA A 179 11.47 17.12 -12.15
C ALA A 179 11.99 15.87 -11.44
N ILE A 180 11.14 14.83 -11.27
CA ILE A 180 11.57 13.54 -10.74
C ILE A 180 12.61 12.88 -11.65
N ILE A 181 12.36 12.89 -12.96
CA ILE A 181 13.28 12.30 -13.95
C ILE A 181 14.64 12.99 -13.90
N ALA A 182 14.64 14.34 -13.91
CA ALA A 182 15.87 15.13 -13.88
C ALA A 182 16.65 15.01 -12.55
N ASN A 183 16.01 14.57 -11.47
CA ASN A 183 16.61 14.47 -10.13
C ASN A 183 16.55 13.04 -9.56
N SER A 184 16.52 12.04 -10.44
CA SER A 184 16.26 10.65 -10.07
C SER A 184 17.26 10.10 -9.05
N GLU A 185 18.55 10.43 -9.14
CA GLU A 185 19.57 10.01 -8.17
C GLU A 185 19.34 10.62 -6.78
N SER A 186 19.02 11.91 -6.69
CA SER A 186 18.77 12.57 -5.42
C SER A 186 17.51 12.04 -4.73
N ILE A 187 16.47 11.70 -5.51
CA ILE A 187 15.26 11.06 -5.01
C ILE A 187 15.56 9.62 -4.58
N GLY A 188 16.34 8.90 -5.38
CA GLY A 188 16.83 7.56 -5.08
C GLY A 188 17.59 7.53 -3.75
N ARG A 189 18.48 8.50 -3.50
CA ARG A 189 19.22 8.64 -2.25
C ARG A 189 18.30 8.81 -1.04
N LEU A 190 17.25 9.64 -1.14
CA LEU A 190 16.28 9.77 -0.05
C LEU A 190 15.56 8.45 0.22
N ASN A 191 15.07 7.80 -0.84
CA ASN A 191 14.39 6.51 -0.73
C ASN A 191 15.30 5.43 -0.14
N GLN A 192 16.58 5.44 -0.47
CA GLN A 192 17.61 4.59 0.12
C GLN A 192 17.74 4.81 1.63
N LEU A 193 17.90 6.06 2.07
CA LEU A 193 18.02 6.42 3.48
C LEU A 193 16.78 6.00 4.29
N VAL A 194 15.59 6.23 3.73
CA VAL A 194 14.33 5.84 4.36
C VAL A 194 14.20 4.32 4.48
N ALA A 195 14.56 3.57 3.44
CA ALA A 195 14.56 2.11 3.47
C ALA A 195 15.57 1.56 4.50
N ILE A 196 16.78 2.15 4.58
CA ILE A 196 17.79 1.81 5.60
C ILE A 196 17.23 2.04 7.01
N ALA A 197 16.67 3.22 7.27
CA ALA A 197 16.11 3.56 8.58
C ALA A 197 15.00 2.59 8.98
N ALA A 198 14.02 2.37 8.11
CA ALA A 198 12.91 1.47 8.37
C ALA A 198 13.36 0.02 8.58
N GLY A 199 14.29 -0.47 7.76
CA GLY A 199 14.82 -1.83 7.88
C GLY A 199 15.56 -2.07 9.20
N HIS A 200 16.40 -1.13 9.63
CA HIS A 200 17.13 -1.27 10.89
C HIS A 200 16.24 -1.13 12.13
N LEU A 201 15.21 -0.28 12.09
CA LEU A 201 14.22 -0.21 13.17
C LEU A 201 13.44 -1.52 13.27
N LEU A 202 12.96 -2.05 12.14
CA LEU A 202 12.24 -3.32 12.11
C LEU A 202 13.10 -4.48 12.64
N ALA A 203 14.37 -4.54 12.24
CA ALA A 203 15.32 -5.56 12.72
C ALA A 203 15.60 -5.48 14.23
N ASN A 204 15.35 -4.33 14.88
CA ASN A 204 15.53 -4.17 16.32
C ASN A 204 14.29 -4.50 17.15
N CYS A 205 13.08 -4.51 16.58
CA CYS A 205 11.85 -4.81 17.34
C CYS A 205 11.19 -6.14 16.99
N ALA A 206 11.20 -6.55 15.72
CA ALA A 206 10.49 -7.75 15.32
C ALA A 206 11.28 -9.02 15.71
N PRO A 207 10.61 -10.13 16.07
CA PRO A 207 11.29 -11.37 16.41
C PRO A 207 12.21 -11.84 15.28
N LYS A 208 13.49 -12.08 15.60
CA LYS A 208 14.52 -12.41 14.62
C LYS A 208 14.16 -13.65 13.79
N GLU A 209 13.67 -14.71 14.43
CA GLU A 209 13.27 -15.95 13.76
C GLU A 209 12.17 -15.71 12.72
N VAL A 210 11.19 -14.87 13.06
CA VAL A 210 10.11 -14.48 12.14
C VAL A 210 10.66 -13.68 10.96
N LEU A 211 11.56 -12.71 11.22
CA LEU A 211 12.21 -11.95 10.15
C LEU A 211 13.04 -12.84 9.22
N ASP A 212 13.78 -13.81 9.77
CA ASP A 212 14.60 -14.74 8.99
C ASP A 212 13.72 -15.62 8.09
N HIS A 213 12.60 -16.12 8.59
CA HIS A 213 11.65 -16.88 7.79
C HIS A 213 10.99 -16.03 6.70
N LEU A 214 10.55 -14.80 7.02
CA LEU A 214 9.97 -13.88 6.05
C LEU A 214 10.99 -13.44 4.99
N ALA A 215 12.25 -13.23 5.38
CA ALA A 215 13.33 -12.90 4.47
C ALA A 215 13.65 -14.04 3.49
N LYS A 216 13.64 -15.30 3.97
CA LYS A 216 13.78 -16.49 3.10
C LYS A 216 12.62 -16.60 2.12
N GLN A 217 11.38 -16.44 2.60
CA GLN A 217 10.20 -16.45 1.75
C GLN A 217 10.28 -15.36 0.68
N ALA A 218 10.75 -14.16 1.05
CA ALA A 218 10.90 -13.04 0.13
C ALA A 218 11.89 -13.35 -1.00
N GLU A 219 12.97 -14.11 -0.78
CA GLU A 219 13.86 -14.47 -1.88
C GLU A 219 13.11 -15.26 -2.96
N SER A 220 12.31 -16.27 -2.58
CA SER A 220 11.53 -17.08 -3.52
C SER A 220 10.37 -16.31 -4.18
N ALA A 221 9.75 -15.36 -3.46
CA ALA A 221 8.67 -14.54 -3.98
C ALA A 221 9.14 -13.43 -4.94
N VAL A 222 10.45 -13.14 -4.94
CA VAL A 222 11.10 -12.12 -5.78
C VAL A 222 10.35 -10.78 -5.75
N PRO A 223 10.12 -10.17 -4.57
CA PRO A 223 9.45 -8.90 -4.50
C PRO A 223 10.33 -7.81 -5.11
N VAL A 224 9.66 -6.87 -5.78
CA VAL A 224 10.26 -5.59 -6.15
C VAL A 224 10.15 -4.64 -4.95
N THR A 225 11.30 -4.20 -4.42
CA THR A 225 11.39 -3.39 -3.20
C THR A 225 12.06 -2.04 -3.48
N PHE A 226 11.66 -1.02 -2.75
CA PHE A 226 12.18 0.34 -2.96
C PHE A 226 13.45 0.62 -2.15
N GLY A 227 14.23 1.61 -2.61
CA GLY A 227 15.26 2.30 -1.84
C GLY A 227 16.60 1.59 -1.66
N HIS A 228 16.63 0.39 -1.09
CA HIS A 228 17.87 -0.28 -0.72
C HIS A 228 17.83 -1.77 -1.04
N GLU A 229 18.96 -2.34 -1.48
CA GLU A 229 19.09 -3.74 -1.88
C GLU A 229 18.82 -4.74 -0.75
N ASP A 230 19.02 -4.32 0.50
CA ASP A 230 18.72 -5.11 1.70
C ASP A 230 17.27 -4.95 2.19
N ASN A 231 16.48 -4.09 1.55
CA ASN A 231 15.05 -4.01 1.84
C ASN A 231 14.36 -5.28 1.31
N LYS A 232 13.85 -6.08 2.24
CA LYS A 232 13.06 -7.30 1.96
C LYS A 232 11.60 -7.17 2.36
N PHE A 233 11.21 -6.04 2.96
CA PHE A 233 9.97 -5.94 3.72
C PHE A 233 9.04 -4.85 3.22
N PHE A 234 9.48 -3.94 2.35
CA PHE A 234 8.66 -2.82 1.92
C PHE A 234 8.73 -2.62 0.41
N SER A 235 7.56 -2.51 -0.23
CA SER A 235 7.45 -2.20 -1.66
C SER A 235 7.42 -0.70 -1.92
N THR A 236 6.94 0.08 -0.95
CA THR A 236 6.52 1.47 -1.19
C THR A 236 6.86 2.37 -0.01
N VAL A 237 7.06 3.66 -0.30
CA VAL A 237 7.10 4.73 0.71
C VAL A 237 6.14 5.85 0.32
N GLN A 238 5.45 6.43 1.30
CA GLN A 238 4.65 7.65 1.13
C GLN A 238 5.18 8.77 2.01
N TYR A 239 5.49 9.92 1.42
CA TYR A 239 5.89 11.13 2.11
C TYR A 239 4.67 12.02 2.34
N ASN A 240 4.26 12.15 3.60
CA ASN A 240 3.12 12.96 4.03
C ASN A 240 3.60 14.28 4.58
N TYR A 241 3.36 15.36 3.85
CA TYR A 241 3.55 16.73 4.33
C TYR A 241 2.23 17.26 4.84
N SER A 242 2.25 17.84 6.04
CA SER A 242 1.07 18.50 6.59
C SER A 242 1.48 19.85 7.17
N GLY A 243 0.74 20.90 6.80
CA GLY A 243 0.91 22.22 7.38
C GLY A 243 0.56 22.24 8.87
N VAL A 244 0.87 23.36 9.52
CA VAL A 244 0.55 23.59 10.93
C VAL A 244 -0.81 24.25 11.15
N GLU A 245 -1.39 24.84 10.11
CA GLU A 245 -2.70 25.50 10.12
C GLU A 245 -3.71 24.70 9.30
N ILE A 246 -3.86 23.42 9.64
CA ILE A 246 -4.84 22.53 9.00
C ILE A 246 -5.84 22.06 10.05
N GLU A 247 -7.12 22.07 9.69
CA GLU A 247 -8.21 21.62 10.57
C GLU A 247 -8.07 20.12 10.90
N SER A 248 -7.61 19.32 9.94
CA SER A 248 -7.33 17.90 10.13
C SER A 248 -6.31 17.38 9.11
N LEU A 249 -5.72 16.22 9.41
CA LEU A 249 -4.90 15.53 8.40
C LEU A 249 -5.74 15.06 7.21
N GLU A 250 -7.03 14.75 7.38
CA GLU A 250 -7.92 14.39 6.28
C GLU A 250 -8.04 15.51 5.25
N VAL A 251 -8.08 16.77 5.68
CA VAL A 251 -8.05 17.92 4.77
C VAL A 251 -6.75 17.94 3.97
N SER A 252 -5.60 17.75 4.63
CA SER A 252 -4.28 17.87 3.98
C SER A 252 -3.80 16.63 3.21
N LEU A 253 -4.29 15.44 3.55
CA LEU A 253 -3.83 14.15 3.02
C LEU A 253 -4.96 13.33 2.36
N GLY A 254 -6.21 13.79 2.44
CA GLY A 254 -7.38 13.02 2.01
C GLY A 254 -7.59 11.78 2.86
N ASN A 255 -7.95 10.66 2.23
CA ASN A 255 -8.26 9.39 2.91
C ASN A 255 -7.11 8.88 3.80
N PHE A 256 -5.85 9.23 3.49
CA PHE A 256 -4.69 8.85 4.30
C PHE A 256 -4.63 9.57 5.66
N GLY A 257 -5.34 10.69 5.81
CA GLY A 257 -5.47 11.42 7.06
C GLY A 257 -6.75 11.10 7.84
N ALA A 258 -7.68 10.35 7.25
CA ALA A 258 -8.90 9.88 7.91
C ALA A 258 -8.65 8.56 8.65
N LEU A 259 -9.65 8.06 9.39
CA LEU A 259 -9.60 6.69 9.91
C LEU A 259 -9.72 5.69 8.77
N HIS A 260 -8.71 4.82 8.63
CA HIS A 260 -8.63 3.84 7.54
C HIS A 260 -7.94 2.54 7.96
N ILE A 261 -7.96 1.56 7.05
CA ILE A 261 -7.18 0.32 7.09
C ILE A 261 -6.41 0.23 5.79
N ASP A 262 -5.14 -0.16 5.87
CA ASP A 262 -4.36 -0.49 4.68
C ASP A 262 -4.64 -1.93 4.22
N GLY A 263 -5.87 -2.19 3.76
CA GLY A 263 -6.38 -3.55 3.46
C GLY A 263 -5.73 -4.26 2.26
N HIS A 264 -4.73 -3.64 1.64
CA HIS A 264 -3.89 -4.24 0.59
C HIS A 264 -2.44 -4.46 1.05
N ASP A 265 -2.14 -4.15 2.31
CA ASP A 265 -0.86 -4.44 2.90
C ASP A 265 -0.83 -5.89 3.40
N ASP A 266 0.37 -6.47 3.38
CA ASP A 266 0.59 -7.83 3.81
C ASP A 266 0.40 -7.97 5.33
N PRO A 267 -0.55 -8.80 5.80
CA PRO A 267 -0.83 -8.95 7.22
C PRO A 267 0.33 -9.57 8.00
N THR A 268 1.28 -10.25 7.35
CA THR A 268 2.47 -10.83 8.00
C THR A 268 3.59 -9.82 8.20
N LEU A 269 3.59 -8.72 7.46
CA LEU A 269 4.61 -7.66 7.52
C LEU A 269 4.12 -6.48 8.37
N TRP A 270 4.91 -5.40 8.36
CA TRP A 270 4.69 -4.20 9.18
C TRP A 270 4.84 -2.95 8.33
N THR A 271 4.20 -1.88 8.78
CA THR A 271 4.39 -0.51 8.31
C THR A 271 5.31 0.21 9.29
N VAL A 272 6.21 1.04 8.75
CA VAL A 272 7.10 1.89 9.56
C VAL A 272 6.83 3.36 9.26
N LEU A 273 6.35 4.08 10.26
CA LEU A 273 6.18 5.53 10.27
C LEU A 273 7.45 6.19 10.81
N LEU A 274 8.17 6.92 9.97
CA LEU A 274 9.36 7.70 10.36
C LEU A 274 9.00 9.18 10.47
N VAL A 275 9.12 9.76 11.66
CA VAL A 275 8.86 11.19 11.84
C VAL A 275 10.11 12.00 11.52
N LEU A 276 10.12 12.57 10.33
CA LEU A 276 11.20 13.43 9.82
C LEU A 276 10.90 14.92 10.03
N SER A 277 9.89 15.24 10.84
CA SER A 277 9.41 16.60 11.08
C SER A 277 10.45 17.52 11.69
N ASN A 278 10.38 18.80 11.33
CA ASN A 278 11.13 19.89 11.95
C ASN A 278 10.18 20.91 12.58
N ILE A 279 9.31 20.42 13.47
CA ILE A 279 8.35 21.26 14.20
C ILE A 279 9.07 21.99 15.35
N PRO A 280 8.75 23.27 15.62
CA PRO A 280 9.26 23.99 16.79
C PRO A 280 8.72 23.43 18.11
N GLU A 281 9.39 23.78 19.21
CA GLU A 281 8.96 23.42 20.58
C GLU A 281 7.59 23.99 20.96
N SER A 282 7.16 25.08 20.31
CA SER A 282 5.83 25.67 20.47
C SER A 282 4.70 24.87 19.78
N TYR A 283 4.94 23.62 19.39
CA TYR A 283 3.97 22.75 18.75
C TYR A 283 3.86 21.43 19.47
N TRP A 284 2.62 20.99 19.62
CA TRP A 284 2.38 19.60 19.93
C TRP A 284 2.46 18.77 18.64
N PRO A 285 3.18 17.64 18.62
CA PRO A 285 3.59 16.94 17.39
C PRO A 285 2.48 16.19 16.63
N GLY A 286 1.31 16.04 17.22
CA GLY A 286 0.34 15.06 16.77
C GLY A 286 0.55 13.70 17.43
N ARG A 287 -0.41 12.80 17.22
CA ARG A 287 -0.34 11.40 17.68
C ARG A 287 -0.92 10.47 16.60
N THR A 288 -0.49 9.22 16.58
CA THR A 288 -1.10 8.17 15.76
C THR A 288 -1.82 7.19 16.67
N PHE A 289 -3.09 6.88 16.35
CA PHE A 289 -3.96 6.01 17.12
C PHE A 289 -4.32 4.77 16.31
N VAL A 290 -4.07 3.58 16.86
CA VAL A 290 -4.53 2.31 16.29
C VAL A 290 -5.83 1.94 16.99
N SER A 291 -6.95 2.38 16.41
CA SER A 291 -8.25 2.45 17.10
C SER A 291 -8.76 1.08 17.54
N SER A 292 -8.50 0.03 16.75
CA SER A 292 -8.90 -1.31 17.14
C SER A 292 -8.20 -1.81 18.40
N LEU A 293 -6.92 -1.47 18.57
CA LEU A 293 -6.09 -1.91 19.70
C LEU A 293 -6.14 -0.95 20.88
N ARG A 294 -6.77 0.21 20.68
CA ARG A 294 -6.86 1.30 21.67
C ARG A 294 -5.50 1.81 22.17
N ILE A 295 -4.44 1.66 21.36
CA ILE A 295 -3.10 2.18 21.66
C ILE A 295 -2.79 3.39 20.78
N TYR A 296 -2.05 4.37 21.32
CA TYR A 296 -1.58 5.52 20.54
C TYR A 296 -0.13 5.88 20.85
N ALA A 297 0.51 6.61 19.93
CA ALA A 297 1.86 7.10 20.07
C ALA A 297 1.93 8.60 19.75
N THR A 298 2.56 9.40 20.62
CA THR A 298 2.78 10.84 20.42
C THR A 298 3.96 11.08 19.48
N MET A 299 3.70 11.55 18.26
CA MET A 299 4.61 11.45 17.10
C MET A 299 5.64 12.59 17.01
N GLY A 300 6.45 12.75 18.06
CA GLY A 300 7.51 13.77 18.17
C GLY A 300 8.56 13.74 17.05
N PRO A 301 9.38 14.80 16.90
CA PRO A 301 10.51 14.78 15.98
C PRO A 301 11.44 13.59 16.24
N MET A 302 11.95 12.95 15.18
CA MET A 302 12.88 11.82 15.30
C MET A 302 12.32 10.67 16.15
N THR A 303 11.02 10.41 16.09
CA THR A 303 10.40 9.18 16.59
C THR A 303 10.00 8.28 15.43
N ALA A 304 9.71 7.01 15.75
CA ALA A 304 9.22 6.06 14.76
C ALA A 304 8.20 5.09 15.36
N LEU A 305 7.17 4.73 14.59
CA LEU A 305 6.19 3.70 14.96
C LEU A 305 6.27 2.56 13.95
N VAL A 306 6.63 1.37 14.43
CA VAL A 306 6.50 0.11 13.68
C VAL A 306 5.18 -0.51 14.10
N PHE A 307 4.29 -0.80 13.16
CA PHE A 307 2.99 -1.40 13.47
C PHE A 307 2.37 -2.13 12.28
N LYS A 308 1.40 -3.01 12.52
CA LYS A 308 0.59 -3.62 11.44
C LYS A 308 -0.54 -2.68 11.00
N ALA A 309 -0.36 -1.96 9.89
CA ALA A 309 -1.33 -0.98 9.37
C ALA A 309 -2.63 -1.59 8.80
N VAL A 310 -2.67 -2.92 8.69
CA VAL A 310 -3.90 -3.70 8.48
C VAL A 310 -4.88 -3.60 9.68
N HIS A 311 -4.44 -3.04 10.81
CA HIS A 311 -5.35 -2.59 11.86
C HIS A 311 -5.88 -1.18 11.57
N PRO A 312 -7.16 -0.90 11.90
CA PRO A 312 -7.74 0.44 11.84
C PRO A 312 -6.89 1.47 12.58
N HIS A 313 -6.55 2.57 11.90
CA HIS A 313 -5.72 3.60 12.46
C HIS A 313 -5.99 4.99 11.86
N ILE A 314 -5.65 6.02 12.63
CA ILE A 314 -5.75 7.42 12.25
C ILE A 314 -4.54 8.18 12.81
N SER A 315 -4.05 9.15 12.06
CA SER A 315 -3.04 10.10 12.56
C SER A 315 -3.66 11.47 12.76
N LEU A 316 -3.20 12.17 13.80
CA LEU A 316 -3.55 13.54 14.11
C LEU A 316 -2.33 14.42 13.83
N GLY A 317 -2.59 15.59 13.25
CA GLY A 317 -1.56 16.53 12.83
C GLY A 317 -0.96 17.31 14.00
N PRO A 318 0.06 18.15 13.72
CA PRO A 318 0.60 19.02 14.75
C PRO A 318 -0.43 20.10 15.10
N ILE A 319 -0.43 20.54 16.36
CA ILE A 319 -1.31 21.62 16.83
C ILE A 319 -0.43 22.74 17.38
N THR A 320 -0.76 23.98 17.01
CA THR A 320 -0.10 25.18 17.52
C THR A 320 -0.29 25.28 19.04
N MET A 321 0.81 25.34 19.79
CA MET A 321 0.82 25.83 21.18
C MET A 321 1.31 27.29 21.24
N GLY A 322 1.54 27.94 20.08
CA GLY A 322 2.03 29.31 19.87
C GLY A 322 2.08 29.70 18.38
N LYS A 323 2.65 30.87 18.01
CA LYS A 323 2.74 31.37 16.61
C LYS A 323 3.98 30.84 15.86
N SER A 324 3.82 30.03 14.81
CA SER A 324 4.87 29.72 13.81
C SER A 324 4.28 29.03 12.54
N GLU A 325 5.10 28.71 11.52
CA GLU A 325 4.64 28.30 10.17
C GLU A 325 5.34 27.04 9.58
N ARG A 326 5.99 26.17 10.37
CA ARG A 326 6.80 25.05 9.81
C ARG A 326 6.02 23.71 9.66
N PRO A 327 6.12 22.99 8.52
CA PRO A 327 5.35 21.78 8.26
C PRO A 327 5.88 20.51 8.98
N ARG A 328 4.96 19.57 9.25
CA ARG A 328 5.24 18.19 9.71
C ARG A 328 5.48 17.28 8.50
N LEU A 329 6.45 16.38 8.61
CA LEU A 329 6.79 15.39 7.59
C LEU A 329 6.90 13.99 8.20
N VAL A 330 6.17 13.05 7.61
CA VAL A 330 6.29 11.62 7.94
C VAL A 330 6.54 10.82 6.67
N ALA A 331 7.55 9.96 6.69
CA ALA A 331 7.75 8.94 5.67
C ALA A 331 7.13 7.62 6.15
N VAL A 332 6.24 7.04 5.36
CA VAL A 332 5.50 5.82 5.70
C VAL A 332 5.96 4.70 4.77
N CYS A 333 6.69 3.72 5.30
CA CYS A 333 7.14 2.54 4.53
C CYS A 333 6.16 1.40 4.72
N TYR A 334 5.60 0.85 3.64
CA TYR A 334 4.56 -0.19 3.75
C TYR A 334 4.68 -1.34 2.72
N PRO A 335 4.15 -2.54 3.05
CA PRO A 335 4.30 -3.75 2.25
C PRO A 335 3.04 -4.11 1.46
N LYS A 336 2.91 -3.75 0.17
CA LYS A 336 1.76 -4.18 -0.63
C LYS A 336 1.80 -5.70 -0.86
N GLU A 337 0.81 -6.43 -0.36
CA GLU A 337 0.80 -7.91 -0.29
C GLU A 337 1.16 -8.55 -1.63
N LYS A 338 0.41 -8.21 -2.68
CA LYS A 338 0.66 -8.73 -4.02
C LYS A 338 2.03 -8.38 -4.58
N VAL A 339 2.57 -7.20 -4.28
CA VAL A 339 3.94 -6.86 -4.68
C VAL A 339 4.94 -7.71 -3.90
N MET A 340 4.73 -7.87 -2.59
CA MET A 340 5.64 -8.63 -1.74
C MET A 340 5.62 -10.15 -2.02
N ARG A 341 4.50 -10.68 -2.54
CA ARG A 341 4.29 -12.14 -2.66
C ARG A 341 4.14 -12.66 -4.07
N GLU A 342 3.72 -11.82 -5.01
CA GLU A 342 3.29 -12.23 -6.35
C GLU A 342 3.97 -11.46 -7.49
N THR A 343 5.01 -10.65 -7.20
CA THR A 343 5.68 -9.78 -8.20
C THR A 343 5.94 -10.45 -9.55
N PRO A 344 6.50 -11.67 -9.65
CA PRO A 344 6.76 -12.30 -10.94
C PRO A 344 5.52 -12.58 -11.80
N THR A 345 4.33 -12.63 -11.19
CA THR A 345 3.05 -12.91 -11.87
C THR A 345 2.29 -11.64 -12.26
N LEU A 346 2.66 -10.49 -11.72
CA LEU A 346 1.98 -9.23 -11.95
C LEU A 346 2.40 -8.62 -13.30
N ILE A 347 1.42 -8.02 -13.97
CA ILE A 347 1.67 -7.31 -15.23
C ILE A 347 2.55 -6.09 -14.95
N ARG A 348 3.56 -5.88 -15.79
CA ARG A 348 4.35 -4.65 -15.81
C ARG A 348 3.66 -3.70 -16.79
N ARG A 349 3.12 -2.58 -16.28
CA ARG A 349 2.51 -1.59 -17.18
C ARG A 349 3.56 -1.06 -18.16
N SER A 350 3.12 -0.72 -19.37
CA SER A 350 3.96 -0.12 -20.39
C SER A 350 4.64 1.16 -19.89
N THR A 351 5.84 1.43 -20.41
CA THR A 351 6.64 2.63 -20.08
C THR A 351 5.75 3.88 -20.03
N PRO A 352 5.73 4.64 -18.91
CA PRO A 352 4.95 5.86 -18.77
C PRO A 352 5.11 6.81 -19.97
N LEU A 353 4.03 7.45 -20.40
CA LEU A 353 4.01 8.31 -21.61
C LEU A 353 5.14 9.34 -21.63
N ILE A 354 5.44 9.95 -20.47
CA ILE A 354 6.54 10.93 -20.35
C ILE A 354 7.90 10.34 -20.71
N LEU A 355 8.15 9.07 -20.40
CA LEU A 355 9.40 8.37 -20.76
C LEU A 355 9.40 7.93 -22.23
N GLN A 356 8.23 7.71 -22.83
CA GLN A 356 8.12 7.41 -24.27
C GLN A 356 8.57 8.59 -25.14
N THR A 357 8.48 9.82 -24.61
CA THR A 357 8.96 11.03 -25.31
C THR A 357 10.48 11.20 -25.27
N ILE A 358 11.18 10.46 -24.39
CA ILE A 358 12.64 10.55 -24.27
C ILE A 358 13.27 9.51 -25.22
N LYS A 359 14.10 9.99 -26.14
CA LYS A 359 14.76 9.15 -27.15
C LYS A 359 15.58 8.04 -26.47
N GLY A 360 15.34 6.80 -26.87
CA GLY A 360 16.07 5.62 -26.37
C GLY A 360 15.46 4.92 -25.15
N LEU A 361 14.31 5.37 -24.64
CA LEU A 361 13.74 4.90 -23.37
C LEU A 361 12.39 4.17 -23.49
N ARG A 362 11.98 3.85 -24.72
CA ARG A 362 10.78 3.04 -24.99
C ARG A 362 11.10 1.56 -24.69
N SER A 363 10.61 1.04 -23.57
CA SER A 363 10.78 -0.36 -23.16
C SER A 363 9.47 -1.00 -22.66
N SER A 364 9.35 -2.32 -22.75
CA SER A 364 8.32 -3.09 -22.03
C SER A 364 8.73 -3.40 -20.58
N LEU A 365 9.96 -3.05 -20.18
CA LEU A 365 10.56 -3.24 -18.86
C LEU A 365 10.95 -1.88 -18.24
N PRO A 366 9.99 -1.06 -17.78
CA PRO A 366 10.27 0.25 -17.20
C PRO A 366 11.20 0.19 -15.98
N GLU A 367 11.24 -0.92 -15.24
CA GLU A 367 12.15 -1.15 -14.12
C GLU A 367 13.63 -1.24 -14.51
N ALA A 368 13.95 -1.52 -15.78
CA ALA A 368 15.33 -1.60 -16.27
C ALA A 368 15.86 -0.22 -16.72
N HIS A 369 15.00 0.80 -16.76
CA HIS A 369 15.38 2.13 -17.18
C HIS A 369 16.28 2.81 -16.13
N PRO A 370 17.30 3.60 -16.52
CA PRO A 370 18.12 4.38 -15.59
C PRO A 370 17.33 5.22 -14.55
N ILE A 371 16.19 5.81 -14.95
CA ILE A 371 15.35 6.63 -14.05
C ILE A 371 14.69 5.82 -12.94
N ALA A 372 14.60 4.49 -13.08
CA ALA A 372 14.05 3.61 -12.05
C ALA A 372 14.90 3.65 -10.77
N ILE A 373 16.12 4.20 -10.82
CA ILE A 373 16.94 4.51 -9.65
C ILE A 373 16.21 5.41 -8.64
N ALA A 374 15.28 6.26 -9.11
CA ALA A 374 14.43 7.05 -8.22
C ALA A 374 13.62 6.16 -7.27
N ALA A 375 13.16 4.99 -7.73
CA ALA A 375 12.41 4.04 -6.92
C ALA A 375 13.31 3.02 -6.21
N PHE A 376 14.27 2.43 -6.94
CA PHE A 376 15.17 1.39 -6.40
C PHE A 376 16.20 1.94 -5.42
N GLY A 377 16.53 3.23 -5.50
CA GLY A 377 17.52 3.94 -4.68
C GLY A 377 18.97 3.56 -4.95
N THR A 378 19.27 2.30 -5.23
CA THR A 378 20.60 1.82 -5.65
C THR A 378 20.53 1.00 -6.92
N ARG A 379 21.61 1.06 -7.72
CA ARG A 379 21.74 0.25 -8.93
C ARG A 379 21.83 -1.24 -8.59
N ARG A 380 22.46 -1.58 -7.46
CA ARG A 380 22.48 -2.95 -6.93
C ARG A 380 21.07 -3.49 -6.68
N ASN A 381 20.18 -2.72 -6.05
CA ASN A 381 18.80 -3.16 -5.82
C ASN A 381 18.07 -3.45 -7.14
N GLN A 382 18.22 -2.55 -8.11
CA GLN A 382 17.65 -2.71 -9.45
C GLN A 382 18.17 -3.97 -10.16
N MET A 383 19.49 -4.15 -10.24
CA MET A 383 20.10 -5.27 -10.96
C MET A 383 19.87 -6.60 -10.25
N GLU A 384 19.88 -6.64 -8.91
CA GLU A 384 19.53 -7.84 -8.16
C GLU A 384 18.05 -8.23 -8.32
N PHE A 385 17.14 -7.26 -8.45
CA PHE A 385 15.76 -7.56 -8.79
C PHE A 385 15.63 -8.20 -10.18
N LEU A 386 16.25 -7.60 -11.20
CA LEU A 386 16.20 -8.11 -12.58
C LEU A 386 16.81 -9.51 -12.69
N ALA A 387 17.95 -9.75 -12.05
CA ALA A 387 18.59 -11.07 -12.04
C ALA A 387 17.72 -12.14 -11.36
N ARG A 388 17.12 -11.82 -10.20
CA ARG A 388 16.23 -12.75 -9.49
C ARG A 388 14.95 -13.03 -10.29
N LEU A 389 14.41 -12.01 -10.96
CA LEU A 389 13.22 -12.15 -11.79
C LEU A 389 13.48 -13.09 -12.97
N GLU A 390 14.59 -12.89 -13.68
CA GLU A 390 14.94 -13.78 -14.79
C GLU A 390 15.21 -15.21 -14.29
N ALA A 391 15.91 -15.36 -13.16
CA ALA A 391 16.12 -16.67 -12.54
C ALA A 391 14.80 -17.37 -12.19
N HIS A 392 13.82 -16.64 -11.66
CA HIS A 392 12.48 -17.15 -11.40
C HIS A 392 11.79 -17.61 -12.69
N ASP A 393 11.83 -16.80 -13.75
CA ASP A 393 11.20 -17.13 -15.04
C ASP A 393 11.83 -18.37 -15.68
N LYS A 394 13.17 -18.51 -15.63
CA LYS A 394 13.87 -19.73 -16.07
C LYS A 394 13.50 -20.94 -15.22
N THR A 395 13.36 -20.77 -13.90
CA THR A 395 12.95 -21.86 -12.99
C THR A 395 11.55 -22.35 -13.34
N LYS A 396 10.63 -21.42 -13.63
CA LYS A 396 9.27 -21.74 -14.08
C LYS A 396 9.26 -22.50 -15.40
N ILE A 397 10.06 -22.06 -16.38
CA ILE A 397 10.19 -22.72 -17.69
C ILE A 397 10.77 -24.13 -17.54
N HIS A 398 11.81 -24.31 -16.72
CA HIS A 398 12.40 -25.62 -16.46
C HIS A 398 11.41 -26.59 -15.78
N ARG A 399 10.56 -26.11 -14.87
CA ARG A 399 9.49 -26.94 -14.28
C ARG A 399 8.47 -27.42 -15.32
N ILE A 400 8.16 -26.60 -16.32
CA ILE A 400 7.25 -26.95 -17.42
C ILE A 400 7.91 -27.91 -18.41
N ASN A 401 9.19 -27.68 -18.72
CA ASN A 401 9.97 -28.54 -19.61
C ASN A 401 11.31 -28.95 -18.96
N PRO A 402 11.33 -30.07 -18.21
CA PRO A 402 12.53 -30.55 -17.51
C PRO A 402 13.70 -30.92 -18.43
N SER A 403 13.50 -31.04 -19.75
CA SER A 403 14.57 -31.28 -20.71
C SER A 403 15.49 -30.07 -20.93
N LEU A 404 15.03 -28.86 -20.57
CA LEU A 404 15.83 -27.64 -20.65
C LEU A 404 16.87 -27.62 -19.54
N LYS A 405 18.13 -27.29 -19.86
CA LYS A 405 19.18 -27.14 -18.86
C LYS A 405 18.93 -25.90 -18.00
N MET A 406 18.84 -26.10 -16.68
CA MET A 406 18.69 -24.98 -15.74
C MET A 406 20.00 -24.17 -15.66
N PRO A 407 19.97 -22.84 -15.86
CA PRO A 407 21.15 -22.01 -15.66
C PRO A 407 21.61 -21.95 -14.20
N THR A 408 22.92 -21.74 -13.98
CA THR A 408 23.48 -21.51 -12.65
C THR A 408 23.28 -20.06 -12.21
N ALA A 409 23.36 -19.82 -10.88
CA ALA A 409 23.32 -18.46 -10.34
C ALA A 409 24.40 -17.54 -10.95
N ASP A 410 25.61 -18.07 -11.19
CA ASP A 410 26.71 -17.32 -11.79
C ASP A 410 26.39 -16.80 -13.19
N LEU A 411 25.60 -17.53 -13.99
CA LEU A 411 25.21 -17.03 -15.31
C LEU A 411 24.36 -15.75 -15.19
N PHE A 412 23.38 -15.74 -14.29
CA PHE A 412 22.56 -14.55 -14.06
C PHE A 412 23.40 -13.40 -13.47
N VAL A 413 24.38 -13.70 -12.63
CA VAL A 413 25.32 -12.69 -12.11
C VAL A 413 26.12 -12.03 -13.25
N GLN A 414 26.59 -12.81 -14.20
CA GLN A 414 27.31 -12.28 -15.37
C GLN A 414 26.40 -11.43 -16.25
N LEU A 415 25.19 -11.92 -16.55
CA LEU A 415 24.21 -11.22 -17.40
C LEU A 415 23.78 -9.87 -16.83
N TRP A 416 23.66 -9.77 -15.50
CA TRP A 416 23.18 -8.57 -14.81
C TRP A 416 24.29 -7.81 -14.06
N SER A 417 25.56 -8.04 -14.43
CA SER A 417 26.68 -7.24 -13.97
C SER A 417 26.62 -5.81 -14.54
N TRP A 418 27.19 -4.84 -13.84
CA TRP A 418 27.20 -3.44 -14.28
C TRP A 418 28.49 -2.73 -13.91
N GLU A 419 28.82 -1.68 -14.64
CA GLU A 419 29.93 -0.78 -14.30
C GLU A 419 29.45 0.35 -13.39
N GLU A 420 30.17 0.58 -12.30
CA GLU A 420 29.97 1.69 -11.37
C GLU A 420 31.34 2.26 -10.96
N ASN A 421 31.57 3.53 -11.24
CA ASN A 421 32.85 4.21 -10.97
C ASN A 421 34.10 3.47 -11.53
N GLY A 422 33.95 2.83 -12.68
CA GLY A 422 35.03 2.07 -13.33
C GLY A 422 35.33 0.71 -12.70
N VAL A 423 34.44 0.22 -11.82
CA VAL A 423 34.51 -1.11 -11.22
C VAL A 423 33.31 -1.93 -11.69
N THR A 424 33.57 -3.15 -12.16
CA THR A 424 32.52 -4.13 -12.44
C THR A 424 31.90 -4.60 -11.13
N MET A 425 30.63 -4.28 -10.96
CA MET A 425 29.79 -4.69 -9.85
C MET A 425 28.88 -5.84 -10.28
N THR A 426 28.54 -6.69 -9.32
CA THR A 426 27.78 -7.92 -9.58
C THR A 426 26.61 -8.08 -8.60
N PRO A 427 25.47 -8.64 -9.04
CA PRO A 427 24.43 -9.11 -8.13
C PRO A 427 24.99 -10.16 -7.15
N ARG A 428 24.43 -10.23 -5.94
CA ARG A 428 24.81 -11.27 -4.98
C ARG A 428 24.36 -12.66 -5.44
N VAL A 429 25.33 -13.54 -5.71
CA VAL A 429 25.10 -14.94 -6.12
C VAL A 429 24.13 -15.65 -5.18
N SER A 430 24.30 -15.49 -3.87
CA SER A 430 23.48 -16.16 -2.85
C SER A 430 22.00 -15.84 -2.94
N ARG A 431 21.64 -14.62 -3.35
CA ARG A 431 20.24 -14.23 -3.51
C ARG A 431 19.60 -14.86 -4.74
N ILE A 432 20.34 -14.94 -5.83
CA ILE A 432 19.88 -15.61 -7.05
C ILE A 432 19.75 -17.11 -6.78
N GLN A 433 20.75 -17.72 -6.12
CA GLN A 433 20.69 -19.13 -5.76
C GLN A 433 19.46 -19.45 -4.90
N ALA A 434 19.10 -18.60 -3.94
CA ALA A 434 17.88 -18.77 -3.14
C ALA A 434 16.58 -18.78 -3.99
N VAL A 435 16.53 -18.07 -5.12
CA VAL A 435 15.40 -18.15 -6.07
C VAL A 435 15.38 -19.51 -6.76
N LEU A 436 16.56 -19.98 -7.21
CA LEU A 436 16.72 -21.26 -7.90
C LEU A 436 16.37 -22.44 -6.99
N ASP A 437 16.75 -22.36 -5.71
CA ASP A 437 16.46 -23.36 -4.68
C ASP A 437 14.96 -23.44 -4.36
N GLY A 438 14.22 -22.34 -4.51
CA GLY A 438 12.78 -22.26 -4.28
C GLY A 438 12.37 -22.14 -2.80
N ASP A 439 11.08 -22.31 -2.54
CA ASP A 439 10.44 -22.03 -1.25
C ASP A 439 10.40 -23.23 -0.28
N GLY A 440 10.65 -24.46 -0.75
CA GLY A 440 10.82 -25.67 0.08
C GLY A 440 9.85 -25.79 1.27
N GLU A 441 10.39 -26.08 2.46
CA GLU A 441 9.61 -26.17 3.71
C GLU A 441 9.13 -24.80 4.24
N THR A 442 9.69 -23.69 3.77
CA THR A 442 9.32 -22.34 4.26
C THR A 442 7.90 -21.94 3.86
N ARG A 443 7.36 -22.53 2.78
CA ARG A 443 5.99 -22.27 2.33
C ARG A 443 4.95 -22.66 3.37
N LYS A 444 5.10 -23.83 4.02
CA LYS A 444 4.14 -24.30 5.03
C LYS A 444 4.13 -23.38 6.25
N TRP A 445 5.32 -23.07 6.77
CA TRP A 445 5.48 -22.11 7.86
C TRP A 445 4.82 -20.77 7.52
N TYR A 446 5.06 -20.24 6.32
CA TYR A 446 4.48 -18.97 5.89
C TYR A 446 2.95 -19.01 5.85
N MET A 447 2.36 -20.09 5.31
CA MET A 447 0.91 -20.24 5.28
C MET A 447 0.30 -20.27 6.68
N ASP A 448 0.93 -20.96 7.62
CA ASP A 448 0.46 -21.05 9.01
C ASP A 448 0.63 -19.70 9.73
N TYR A 449 1.78 -19.04 9.58
CA TYR A 449 2.01 -17.70 10.13
C TYR A 449 1.08 -16.63 9.53
N SER A 450 0.79 -16.71 8.23
CA SER A 450 -0.16 -15.83 7.54
C SER A 450 -1.57 -15.99 8.09
N LYS A 451 -2.06 -17.23 8.25
CA LYS A 451 -3.35 -17.49 8.90
C LYS A 451 -3.38 -16.92 10.32
N LYS A 452 -2.30 -17.08 11.08
CA LYS A 452 -2.18 -16.53 12.43
C LYS A 452 -2.25 -15.00 12.43
N CYS A 453 -1.52 -14.33 11.55
CA CYS A 453 -1.56 -12.88 11.39
C CYS A 453 -2.95 -12.38 10.97
N VAL A 454 -3.65 -13.11 10.09
CA VAL A 454 -5.02 -12.77 9.68
C VAL A 454 -6.02 -13.00 10.82
N SER A 455 -5.80 -14.02 11.66
CA SER A 455 -6.66 -14.33 12.80
C SER A 455 -6.64 -13.24 13.87
N ILE A 456 -5.58 -12.45 13.99
CA ILE A 456 -5.52 -11.35 14.96
C ILE A 456 -6.15 -10.06 14.44
N LEU A 457 -6.76 -10.04 13.25
CA LEU A 457 -7.40 -8.83 12.69
C LEU A 457 -8.86 -8.75 13.13
N SER A 458 -9.23 -7.62 13.72
CA SER A 458 -10.65 -7.35 14.05
C SER A 458 -11.48 -6.89 12.85
N MET A 459 -10.83 -6.45 11.77
CA MET A 459 -11.48 -5.98 10.56
C MET A 459 -10.51 -6.04 9.38
N ARG A 460 -11.02 -6.35 8.18
CA ARG A 460 -10.21 -6.41 6.94
C ARG A 460 -10.40 -5.21 6.01
N TRP A 461 -11.57 -4.58 6.08
CA TRP A 461 -11.91 -3.39 5.30
C TRP A 461 -13.11 -2.68 5.95
N PHE A 462 -13.21 -1.38 5.73
CA PHE A 462 -14.44 -0.61 5.90
C PHE A 462 -15.44 -0.81 4.72
N ASP A 463 -16.72 -0.51 4.87
CA ASP A 463 -17.67 -0.62 3.75
C ASP A 463 -17.41 0.49 2.72
N GLY A 464 -17.15 0.14 1.46
CA GLY A 464 -16.80 1.07 0.38
C GLY A 464 -17.87 2.11 0.02
N LYS A 465 -19.11 1.96 0.51
CA LYS A 465 -20.17 2.97 0.35
C LYS A 465 -20.17 4.07 1.42
N LYS A 466 -19.44 3.90 2.50
CA LYS A 466 -19.30 4.91 3.54
C LYS A 466 -17.83 5.28 3.60
N LYS A 467 -17.47 6.49 3.15
CA LYS A 467 -16.33 7.18 3.75
C LYS A 467 -16.51 7.00 5.26
N THR A 468 -15.53 6.45 5.95
CA THR A 468 -15.64 6.23 7.39
C THR A 468 -15.62 7.59 8.07
N GLU A 469 -16.81 8.17 8.28
CA GLU A 469 -16.98 9.22 9.26
C GLU A 469 -16.42 8.69 10.57
N THR A 470 -15.34 9.33 11.03
CA THR A 470 -14.74 8.98 12.31
C THR A 470 -15.71 9.42 13.39
N ASN A 471 -16.19 8.48 14.20
CA ASN A 471 -17.13 8.77 15.27
C ASN A 471 -16.36 9.30 16.48
N TRP A 472 -16.18 10.62 16.52
CA TRP A 472 -15.56 11.28 17.65
C TRP A 472 -16.56 11.37 18.81
N VAL A 473 -16.17 10.88 19.98
CA VAL A 473 -17.02 10.80 21.17
C VAL A 473 -16.32 11.38 22.39
N SER A 474 -17.09 12.08 23.23
CA SER A 474 -16.59 12.55 24.53
C SER A 474 -16.33 11.36 25.47
N ILE A 475 -15.55 11.59 26.53
CA ILE A 475 -15.17 10.55 27.50
C ILE A 475 -16.42 9.94 28.17
N GLU A 476 -17.45 10.72 28.43
CA GLU A 476 -18.70 10.29 29.08
C GLU A 476 -19.59 9.41 28.17
N ASN A 477 -19.28 9.43 26.87
CA ASN A 477 -20.04 8.79 25.81
C ASN A 477 -19.25 7.67 25.10
N ILE A 478 -18.07 7.30 25.58
CA ILE A 478 -17.37 6.11 25.05
C ILE A 478 -18.31 4.90 25.15
N GLY A 479 -18.47 4.20 24.03
CA GLY A 479 -19.38 3.08 23.85
C GLY A 479 -20.75 3.41 23.30
N SER A 480 -21.12 4.69 23.18
CA SER A 480 -22.48 5.09 22.82
C SER A 480 -22.86 4.66 21.40
N THR A 481 -21.90 4.57 20.48
CA THR A 481 -22.19 4.23 19.06
C THR A 481 -22.67 2.80 18.87
N PHE A 482 -22.47 1.92 19.85
CA PHE A 482 -22.88 0.52 19.80
C PHE A 482 -23.70 0.08 21.02
N ALA A 483 -24.12 1.01 21.89
CA ALA A 483 -24.92 0.72 23.09
C ALA A 483 -26.30 0.10 22.77
N HIS A 484 -26.80 0.29 21.54
CA HIS A 484 -28.06 -0.24 21.06
C HIS A 484 -27.93 -1.64 20.41
N LEU A 485 -26.72 -2.18 20.31
CA LEU A 485 -26.47 -3.48 19.70
C LEU A 485 -26.44 -4.57 20.76
N ASP A 486 -27.40 -5.50 20.70
CA ASP A 486 -27.39 -6.70 21.52
C ASP A 486 -26.39 -7.72 20.95
N ILE A 487 -25.40 -8.08 21.76
CA ILE A 487 -24.26 -8.95 21.42
C ILE A 487 -24.72 -10.42 21.24
N LEU A 488 -25.89 -10.78 21.77
CA LEU A 488 -26.42 -12.14 21.80
C LEU A 488 -27.49 -12.42 20.73
N THR A 489 -28.03 -11.40 20.06
CA THR A 489 -29.01 -11.62 19.00
C THR A 489 -28.30 -11.99 17.69
N SER A 490 -28.53 -13.24 17.23
CA SER A 490 -28.08 -13.64 15.90
C SER A 490 -28.79 -12.76 14.87
N SER A 491 -28.10 -11.80 14.26
CA SER A 491 -28.75 -10.99 13.23
C SER A 491 -29.12 -11.88 12.05
N THR A 492 -30.35 -11.77 11.58
CA THR A 492 -30.85 -12.28 10.29
C THR A 492 -30.19 -11.56 9.08
N ALA A 493 -28.93 -11.14 9.23
CA ALA A 493 -28.16 -10.61 8.13
C ALA A 493 -28.01 -11.73 7.10
N THR A 494 -28.44 -11.44 5.89
CA THR A 494 -28.41 -12.40 4.80
C THR A 494 -26.97 -12.90 4.60
N PRO A 495 -26.79 -14.23 4.49
CA PRO A 495 -25.48 -14.84 4.34
C PRO A 495 -24.67 -14.22 3.19
N LEU A 496 -23.35 -14.46 3.20
CA LEU A 496 -22.37 -14.16 2.15
C LEU A 496 -22.87 -14.43 0.70
N GLU A 497 -23.87 -15.29 0.56
CA GLU A 497 -24.61 -15.61 -0.67
C GLU A 497 -25.36 -14.42 -1.30
N GLU A 498 -25.85 -13.44 -0.53
CA GLU A 498 -26.48 -12.23 -1.10
C GLU A 498 -25.46 -11.18 -1.58
N PHE A 499 -24.30 -11.07 -0.94
CA PHE A 499 -23.17 -10.29 -1.46
C PHE A 499 -22.71 -10.85 -2.83
N ASN A 500 -22.70 -12.18 -2.96
CA ASN A 500 -22.46 -12.86 -4.23
C ASN A 500 -23.58 -12.64 -5.28
N LYS A 501 -24.83 -12.34 -4.86
CA LYS A 501 -25.90 -11.90 -5.78
C LYS A 501 -25.70 -10.45 -6.25
N TRP A 502 -25.18 -9.57 -5.39
CA TRP A 502 -24.86 -8.20 -5.78
C TRP A 502 -23.70 -8.12 -6.78
N SER A 503 -22.66 -8.97 -6.63
CA SER A 503 -21.56 -9.09 -7.61
C SER A 503 -22.02 -9.61 -8.98
N LYS A 504 -23.15 -10.34 -9.04
CA LYS A 504 -23.78 -10.76 -10.30
C LYS A 504 -24.52 -9.61 -11.00
N LYS A 505 -25.07 -8.62 -10.27
CA LYS A 505 -25.71 -7.42 -10.85
C LYS A 505 -24.69 -6.47 -11.49
N THR A 506 -23.50 -6.32 -10.91
CA THR A 506 -22.39 -5.50 -11.45
C THR A 506 -21.66 -6.15 -12.62
N ASN A 507 -21.92 -7.43 -12.89
CA ASN A 507 -21.34 -8.22 -13.99
C ASN A 507 -22.29 -8.44 -15.18
N SER A 508 -23.40 -7.71 -15.25
CA SER A 508 -24.29 -7.77 -16.41
C SER A 508 -23.63 -7.14 -17.65
N LEU A 509 -23.78 -7.78 -18.81
CA LEU A 509 -23.16 -7.34 -20.06
C LEU A 509 -23.47 -5.87 -20.43
N PRO A 510 -24.68 -5.32 -20.19
CA PRO A 510 -24.98 -3.92 -20.43
C PRO A 510 -24.15 -2.96 -19.55
N VAL A 511 -23.98 -3.28 -18.26
CA VAL A 511 -23.17 -2.49 -17.33
C VAL A 511 -21.69 -2.56 -17.71
N ILE A 512 -21.22 -3.73 -18.15
CA ILE A 512 -19.85 -3.91 -18.62
C ILE A 512 -19.59 -3.08 -19.88
N LYS A 513 -20.47 -3.12 -20.88
CA LYS A 513 -20.30 -2.30 -22.09
C LYS A 513 -20.39 -0.80 -21.81
N ARG A 514 -21.24 -0.40 -20.85
CA ARG A 514 -21.34 1.00 -20.40
C ARG A 514 -20.04 1.49 -19.75
N ASN A 515 -19.37 0.65 -18.98
CA ASN A 515 -18.17 1.03 -18.22
C ASN A 515 -16.86 0.84 -18.99
N TYR A 516 -16.82 -0.08 -19.95
CA TYR A 516 -15.59 -0.53 -20.61
C TYR A 516 -15.65 -0.46 -22.14
N GLY A 517 -16.73 0.05 -22.74
CA GLY A 517 -16.87 0.18 -24.20
C GLY A 517 -17.42 -1.06 -24.91
N LYS A 518 -17.54 -0.99 -26.24
CA LYS A 518 -18.25 -2.00 -27.04
C LYS A 518 -17.53 -3.36 -27.05
N LEU A 519 -16.20 -3.37 -26.99
CA LEU A 519 -15.34 -4.56 -26.98
C LEU A 519 -14.50 -4.66 -25.69
N PRO A 520 -15.13 -5.00 -24.56
CA PRO A 520 -14.48 -4.91 -23.26
C PRO A 520 -13.55 -6.09 -22.94
N TYR A 521 -13.60 -7.22 -23.68
CA TYR A 521 -12.81 -8.40 -23.36
C TYR A 521 -11.59 -8.52 -24.28
N LEU A 522 -10.40 -8.20 -23.79
CA LEU A 522 -9.13 -8.35 -24.51
C LEU A 522 -8.61 -9.80 -24.39
N CYS A 523 -8.20 -10.42 -25.49
CA CYS A 523 -7.56 -11.72 -25.43
C CYS A 523 -6.18 -11.62 -24.75
N PRO A 524 -5.86 -12.50 -23.78
CA PRO A 524 -4.55 -12.45 -23.11
C PRO A 524 -3.41 -12.96 -24.01
N CYS A 525 -3.75 -13.68 -25.08
CA CYS A 525 -2.79 -14.32 -25.99
C CYS A 525 -2.54 -13.51 -27.27
N CYS A 526 -3.45 -12.61 -27.63
CA CYS A 526 -3.30 -11.72 -28.78
C CYS A 526 -4.08 -10.43 -28.55
N GLU A 527 -3.73 -9.33 -29.22
CA GLU A 527 -4.29 -8.00 -28.93
C GLU A 527 -5.77 -7.81 -29.37
N LEU A 528 -6.46 -8.89 -29.76
CA LEU A 528 -7.85 -8.85 -30.22
C LEU A 528 -8.85 -8.68 -29.08
N ARG A 529 -9.90 -7.89 -29.33
CA ARG A 529 -10.95 -7.57 -28.35
C ARG A 529 -12.32 -8.10 -28.78
N PHE A 530 -13.13 -8.48 -27.79
CA PHE A 530 -14.41 -9.15 -28.00
C PHE A 530 -15.53 -8.50 -27.19
N ALA A 531 -16.73 -8.52 -27.75
CA ALA A 531 -17.93 -7.98 -27.12
C ALA A 531 -18.44 -8.83 -25.94
N THR A 532 -18.13 -10.13 -25.91
CA THR A 532 -18.63 -11.08 -24.91
C THR A 532 -17.56 -12.10 -24.52
N LYS A 533 -17.65 -12.64 -23.30
CA LYS A 533 -16.80 -13.74 -22.81
C LYS A 533 -16.87 -14.98 -23.72
N GLN A 534 -18.07 -15.31 -24.21
CA GLN A 534 -18.27 -16.45 -25.10
C GLN A 534 -17.49 -16.30 -26.42
N ARG A 535 -17.49 -15.10 -27.02
CA ARG A 535 -16.76 -14.87 -28.27
C ARG A 535 -15.25 -14.94 -28.06
N LEU A 536 -14.75 -14.41 -26.94
CA LEU A 536 -13.35 -14.54 -26.59
C LEU A 536 -12.96 -16.01 -26.35
N GLN A 537 -13.81 -16.78 -25.66
CA GLN A 537 -13.56 -18.19 -25.40
C GLN A 537 -13.55 -19.02 -26.69
N ASN A 538 -14.47 -18.74 -27.62
CA ASN A 538 -14.47 -19.35 -28.94
C ASN A 538 -13.19 -19.01 -29.71
N HIS A 539 -12.76 -17.74 -29.67
CA HIS A 539 -11.50 -17.32 -30.28
C HIS A 539 -10.29 -18.08 -29.67
N HIS A 540 -10.19 -18.17 -28.35
CA HIS A 540 -9.12 -18.93 -27.72
C HIS A 540 -9.13 -20.41 -28.10
N ASN A 541 -10.32 -21.02 -28.13
CA ASN A 541 -10.47 -22.41 -28.52
C ASN A 541 -9.98 -22.70 -29.95
N LEU A 542 -10.12 -21.71 -30.85
CA LEU A 542 -9.74 -21.83 -32.25
C LEU A 542 -8.28 -21.44 -32.52
N ALA A 543 -7.77 -20.39 -31.86
CA ALA A 543 -6.48 -19.78 -32.18
C ALA A 543 -5.34 -20.15 -31.21
N HIS A 544 -5.65 -20.50 -29.96
CA HIS A 544 -4.65 -20.60 -28.87
C HIS A 544 -4.69 -21.92 -28.09
N LYS A 545 -5.74 -22.74 -28.24
CA LYS A 545 -5.97 -23.95 -27.44
C LYS A 545 -4.86 -24.99 -27.47
N SER A 546 -4.16 -25.10 -28.61
CA SER A 546 -3.07 -26.07 -28.78
C SER A 546 -1.74 -25.60 -28.16
N THR A 547 -1.64 -24.32 -27.76
CA THR A 547 -0.39 -23.69 -27.33
C THR A 547 -0.46 -23.03 -25.95
N LEU A 548 -1.65 -22.68 -25.45
CA LEU A 548 -1.85 -21.93 -24.22
C LEU A 548 -3.09 -22.40 -23.43
N GLU A 549 -3.00 -22.35 -22.10
CA GLU A 549 -4.13 -22.64 -21.21
C GLU A 549 -5.12 -21.47 -21.14
N TRP A 550 -6.42 -21.78 -21.17
CA TRP A 550 -7.47 -20.78 -21.13
C TRP A 550 -7.55 -20.08 -19.77
N GLN A 551 -7.37 -18.76 -19.78
CA GLN A 551 -7.67 -17.88 -18.66
C GLN A 551 -8.68 -16.82 -19.10
N MET A 552 -9.78 -16.69 -18.35
CA MET A 552 -10.82 -15.72 -18.69
C MET A 552 -10.45 -14.33 -18.16
N PRO A 553 -10.15 -13.36 -19.03
CA PRO A 553 -9.76 -12.02 -18.62
C PRO A 553 -10.97 -11.23 -18.12
N GLN A 554 -10.70 -10.26 -17.24
CA GLN A 554 -11.71 -9.30 -16.80
C GLN A 554 -11.98 -8.25 -17.90
N PRO A 555 -13.16 -7.60 -17.89
CA PRO A 555 -13.42 -6.46 -18.75
C PRO A 555 -12.37 -5.35 -18.61
N SER A 556 -11.97 -4.76 -19.72
CA SER A 556 -10.98 -3.67 -19.82
C SER A 556 -11.48 -2.62 -20.80
N VAL A 557 -11.11 -1.35 -20.57
CA VAL A 557 -11.59 -0.24 -21.40
C VAL A 557 -11.15 -0.43 -22.85
N ASP A 558 -12.13 -0.44 -23.75
CA ASP A 558 -11.98 -0.42 -25.20
C ASP A 558 -11.25 0.88 -25.60
N PRO A 559 -10.16 0.84 -26.39
CA PRO A 559 -9.44 2.03 -26.81
C PRO A 559 -10.31 3.08 -27.52
N ALA A 560 -11.43 2.66 -28.11
CA ALA A 560 -12.40 3.55 -28.75
C ALA A 560 -13.41 4.19 -27.77
N TYR A 561 -13.33 3.89 -26.47
CA TYR A 561 -14.29 4.36 -25.47
C TYR A 561 -14.02 5.80 -25.02
N GLN A 562 -14.95 6.70 -25.34
CA GLN A 562 -15.02 8.05 -24.77
C GLN A 562 -16.15 8.10 -23.74
N LYS A 563 -15.81 8.46 -22.49
CA LYS A 563 -16.79 8.61 -21.41
C LYS A 563 -17.59 9.89 -21.64
N GLY A 564 -18.88 9.78 -21.93
CA GLY A 564 -19.77 10.93 -22.05
C GLY A 564 -19.92 11.67 -20.72
N ASN A 565 -19.71 12.99 -20.72
CA ASN A 565 -20.09 13.88 -19.63
C ASN A 565 -21.60 14.16 -19.75
N GLY A 566 -22.40 13.83 -18.73
CA GLY A 566 -23.83 14.14 -18.70
C GLY A 566 -24.51 13.64 -17.44
N GLU A 567 -25.32 14.53 -16.87
CA GLU A 567 -26.06 14.46 -15.61
C GLU A 567 -27.07 13.31 -15.51
N PHE A 568 -27.61 13.13 -14.31
CA PHE A 568 -28.76 12.28 -14.00
C PHE A 568 -29.90 12.52 -14.99
N ASP A 569 -30.46 11.43 -15.52
CA ASP A 569 -31.90 11.25 -15.68
C ASP A 569 -32.21 9.75 -15.75
N GLU A 570 -33.07 9.31 -14.82
CA GLU A 570 -33.81 8.06 -14.91
C GLU A 570 -34.94 8.26 -15.92
N GLU A 571 -34.90 7.60 -17.06
CA GLU A 571 -36.12 7.19 -17.79
C GLU A 571 -35.77 6.16 -18.87
N GLY A 572 -36.62 5.15 -19.00
CA GLY A 572 -36.38 3.97 -19.84
C GLY A 572 -36.67 4.20 -21.32
N GLU A 573 -36.05 3.42 -22.19
CA GLU A 573 -36.75 2.59 -23.19
C GLU A 573 -35.81 1.81 -24.12
N LYS A 574 -36.29 0.60 -24.40
CA LYS A 574 -36.27 -0.18 -25.65
C LYS A 574 -34.96 -0.66 -26.29
N VAL A 575 -35.02 -1.97 -26.51
CA VAL A 575 -34.19 -2.85 -27.34
C VAL A 575 -34.25 -2.39 -28.79
N GLY A 576 -33.07 -2.25 -29.42
CA GLY A 576 -32.90 -2.17 -30.87
C GLY A 576 -31.70 -3.03 -31.27
N GLU A 577 -31.98 -4.12 -31.98
CA GLU A 577 -30.98 -4.94 -32.66
C GLU A 577 -30.37 -4.14 -33.81
N GLU A 578 -29.05 -4.23 -34.02
CA GLU A 578 -28.50 -4.07 -35.37
C GLU A 578 -27.11 -4.71 -35.51
N GLN A 579 -26.81 -5.07 -36.76
CA GLN A 579 -26.16 -6.29 -37.20
C GLN A 579 -24.64 -6.18 -37.38
N LEU A 580 -24.04 -7.36 -37.55
CA LEU A 580 -22.68 -7.65 -37.99
C LEU A 580 -22.38 -7.10 -39.39
N ALA A 581 -21.12 -6.72 -39.62
CA ALA A 581 -20.45 -6.94 -40.90
C ALA A 581 -19.02 -7.42 -40.61
N GLU A 582 -18.77 -8.66 -41.02
CA GLU A 582 -17.47 -9.30 -41.16
C GLU A 582 -16.75 -8.76 -42.41
N GLU A 583 -15.43 -9.00 -42.47
CA GLU A 583 -14.63 -9.47 -43.63
C GLU A 583 -13.19 -8.96 -43.47
N THR A 584 -12.28 -9.80 -42.95
CA THR A 584 -11.39 -10.75 -43.66
C THR A 584 -10.22 -10.10 -44.38
N SER A 585 -9.03 -10.51 -43.93
CA SER A 585 -7.71 -10.28 -44.51
C SER A 585 -7.49 -11.09 -45.78
N SER A 586 -6.77 -10.51 -46.76
CA SER A 586 -5.68 -11.20 -47.46
C SER A 586 -4.86 -10.23 -48.33
N ASN A 587 -3.57 -10.20 -48.04
CA ASN A 587 -2.41 -10.26 -48.93
C ASN A 587 -2.34 -9.51 -50.27
N ASP A 588 -1.22 -8.79 -50.36
CA ASP A 588 -0.19 -8.84 -51.40
C ASP A 588 -0.21 -7.88 -52.61
N GLU A 589 0.99 -7.33 -52.80
CA GLU A 589 1.65 -6.82 -54.00
C GLU A 589 1.32 -5.43 -54.60
N LYS A 590 2.35 -4.57 -54.44
CA LYS A 590 3.05 -3.75 -55.44
C LYS A 590 2.37 -2.55 -56.14
N SER A 591 3.22 -1.52 -56.19
CA SER A 591 3.49 -0.55 -57.27
C SER A 591 2.75 0.80 -57.30
N SER A 592 3.61 1.85 -57.36
CA SER A 592 3.54 3.10 -58.14
C SER A 592 2.31 4.00 -57.93
N GLU A 593 2.46 5.17 -57.28
CA GLU A 593 2.91 6.47 -57.83
C GLU A 593 1.69 7.39 -57.98
N GLU A 594 1.84 8.61 -57.44
CA GLU A 594 1.18 9.87 -57.88
C GLU A 594 -0.37 9.91 -57.78
N GLU A 595 -1.06 10.94 -57.28
CA GLU A 595 -0.84 12.38 -57.24
C GLU A 595 -1.89 12.96 -56.26
N GLU A 596 -1.49 13.91 -55.41
CA GLU A 596 -2.39 14.96 -54.87
C GLU A 596 -2.80 15.90 -56.05
N PRO A 597 -3.83 16.80 -55.98
CA PRO A 597 -4.19 17.59 -54.79
C PRO A 597 -5.65 18.07 -54.63
N GLY A 598 -5.96 18.53 -53.41
CA GLY A 598 -6.77 19.74 -53.19
C GLY A 598 -8.29 19.59 -53.09
N VAL A 599 -9.06 20.45 -52.42
CA VAL A 599 -8.81 21.71 -51.71
C VAL A 599 -10.18 22.15 -51.12
N LYS A 600 -10.20 22.68 -49.88
CA LYS A 600 -11.23 23.58 -49.26
C LYS A 600 -12.63 22.96 -48.93
N LYS A 601 -13.39 23.34 -47.89
CA LYS A 601 -13.38 24.47 -46.95
C LYS A 601 -14.40 24.22 -45.80
N ARG A 602 -14.01 24.61 -44.58
CA ARG A 602 -14.71 25.41 -43.53
C ARG A 602 -16.17 25.13 -43.08
N LYS A 603 -16.24 24.78 -41.79
CA LYS A 603 -16.86 25.50 -40.63
C LYS A 603 -18.38 25.73 -40.61
N ARG A 604 -19.01 25.22 -39.53
CA ARG A 604 -19.24 26.01 -38.32
C ARG A 604 -19.09 25.15 -37.07
#